data_AF-A0A1W1CGG5-F1
#
_entry.id   AF-A0A1W1CGG5-F1
#
_cell.length_a   1.000
_cell.length_b   1.000
_cell.length_c   1.000
_cell.angle_alpha   90.00
_cell.angle_beta   90.00
_cell.angle_gamma   90.00
#
_symmetry.space_group_name_H-M   'P 1'
#
loop_
_entity.id
_entity.type
_entity.pdbx_description
1 polymer ?
#
loop_
_entity_poly.entity_id
_entity_poly.type
_entity_poly.pdbx_seq_one_letter_code
_entity_poly.pdbx_strand_id
1 'polypeptide(L)'
;MDIPNVIIYADEPKISSQEINGIYQGVFKEKIALIADQNFTIPALSLSYFDKDSKTVKAISSNPIDIEVVGAKKTDISNKSTIEVSPSQIIHSPSKVKQKIVIEKEDAYLKYLFLVIGFILGIGLMLLLNIFNKKNKKRESNIVKMIRKTKSDKELFNLLLPYSKEDRVISNALNHLEENLYKGASHKIDKEELMEFFEDREQRLQGL
;
A
#
# COMPACT_ATOMS: atom_id res chain seq x y z
N MET A 1 -26.97 -10.81 29.43
CA MET A 1 -28.36 -11.13 29.08
C MET A 1 -28.69 -12.46 29.74
N ASP A 2 -29.83 -12.57 30.40
CA ASP A 2 -30.26 -13.81 31.07
C ASP A 2 -31.69 -14.11 30.63
N ILE A 3 -31.94 -15.33 30.16
CA ILE A 3 -33.25 -15.78 29.66
C ILE A 3 -33.54 -17.12 30.33
N PRO A 4 -34.69 -17.26 31.02
CA PRO A 4 -35.08 -18.53 31.65
C PRO A 4 -35.11 -19.69 30.66
N ASN A 5 -34.58 -20.85 31.06
CA ASN A 5 -34.59 -22.09 30.26
C ASN A 5 -33.86 -22.00 28.91
N VAL A 6 -32.92 -21.06 28.76
CA VAL A 6 -32.08 -20.92 27.57
C VAL A 6 -30.61 -20.99 27.96
N ILE A 7 -29.84 -21.83 27.27
CA ILE A 7 -28.38 -21.83 27.37
C ILE A 7 -27.85 -20.80 26.38
N ILE A 8 -27.05 -19.86 26.89
CA ILE A 8 -26.55 -18.71 26.13
C ILE A 8 -25.05 -18.84 25.96
N TYR A 9 -24.58 -18.85 24.71
CA TYR A 9 -23.17 -18.70 24.35
C TYR A 9 -23.00 -17.38 23.62
N ALA A 10 -22.08 -16.54 24.08
CA ALA A 10 -21.76 -15.27 23.44
C ALA A 10 -20.29 -15.23 23.07
N ASP A 11 -20.01 -14.80 21.84
CA ASP A 11 -18.66 -14.43 21.42
C ASP A 11 -18.30 -13.05 21.98
N GLU A 12 -17.00 -12.76 22.09
CA GLU A 12 -16.56 -11.41 22.44
C GLU A 12 -17.08 -10.37 21.43
N PRO A 13 -17.61 -9.23 21.90
CA PRO A 13 -18.17 -8.21 21.02
C PRO A 13 -17.06 -7.57 20.17
N LYS A 14 -17.38 -7.30 18.90
CA LYS A 14 -16.52 -6.54 17.99
C LYS A 14 -16.99 -5.09 17.92
N ILE A 15 -16.07 -4.18 18.23
CA ILE A 15 -16.31 -2.74 18.20
C ILE A 15 -15.43 -2.15 17.11
N SER A 16 -16.04 -1.42 16.18
CA SER A 16 -15.33 -0.63 15.18
C SER A 16 -15.74 0.82 15.34
N SER A 17 -14.79 1.75 15.35
CA SER A 17 -15.05 3.17 15.47
C SER A 17 -14.22 3.99 14.49
N GLN A 18 -14.82 5.04 13.95
CA GLN A 18 -14.18 5.95 13.01
C GLN A 18 -14.69 7.37 13.24
N GLU A 19 -13.81 8.35 13.07
CA GLU A 19 -14.19 9.75 12.99
C GLU A 19 -14.45 10.13 11.52
N ILE A 20 -15.66 10.58 11.21
CA ILE A 20 -16.05 11.04 9.88
C ILE A 20 -16.61 12.45 10.04
N ASN A 21 -15.99 13.44 9.39
CA ASN A 21 -16.38 14.85 9.44
C ASN A 21 -16.46 15.44 10.87
N GLY A 22 -15.52 15.07 11.75
CA GLY A 22 -15.50 15.54 13.15
C GLY A 22 -16.53 14.87 14.06
N ILE A 23 -17.21 13.83 13.57
CA ILE A 23 -18.21 13.06 14.32
C ILE A 23 -17.67 11.65 14.55
N TYR A 24 -17.58 11.26 15.82
CA TYR A 24 -17.21 9.91 16.22
C TYR A 24 -18.40 8.96 15.98
N GLN A 25 -18.20 7.95 15.13
CA GLN A 25 -19.19 6.94 14.80
C GLN A 25 -18.63 5.57 15.11
N GLY A 26 -19.50 4.64 15.52
CA GLY A 26 -19.07 3.28 15.82
C GLY A 26 -20.15 2.24 15.58
N VAL A 27 -19.71 1.01 15.34
CA VAL A 27 -20.54 -0.18 15.17
C VAL A 27 -20.15 -1.19 16.23
N PHE A 28 -21.13 -1.55 17.07
CA PHE A 28 -21.04 -2.64 18.03
C PHE A 28 -21.72 -3.88 17.43
N LYS A 29 -21.03 -5.01 17.38
CA LYS A 29 -21.58 -6.28 16.89
C LYS A 29 -21.19 -7.42 17.83
N GLU A 30 -22.19 -8.08 18.38
CA GLU A 30 -22.04 -9.27 19.22
C GLU A 30 -22.81 -10.43 18.60
N LYS A 31 -22.25 -11.64 18.67
CA LYS A 31 -22.90 -12.85 18.18
C LYS A 31 -23.24 -13.72 19.36
N ILE A 32 -24.52 -14.05 19.49
CA ILE A 32 -25.05 -14.85 20.59
C ILE A 32 -25.74 -16.07 19.99
N ALA A 33 -25.43 -17.26 20.49
CA ALA A 33 -26.13 -18.50 20.22
C ALA A 33 -27.02 -18.84 21.42
N LEU A 34 -28.30 -19.03 21.14
CA LEU A 34 -29.32 -19.40 22.13
C LEU A 34 -29.74 -20.84 21.85
N ILE A 35 -29.67 -21.70 22.87
CA ILE A 35 -30.10 -23.09 22.79
C ILE A 35 -31.22 -23.29 23.80
N ALA A 36 -32.40 -23.66 23.31
CA ALA A 36 -33.60 -23.89 24.10
C ALA A 36 -34.40 -25.07 23.54
N ASP A 37 -35.14 -25.74 24.41
CA ASP A 37 -36.07 -26.84 24.08
C ASP A 37 -37.55 -26.44 24.22
N GLN A 38 -37.80 -25.20 24.66
CA GLN A 38 -39.11 -24.62 24.94
C GLN A 38 -39.20 -23.22 24.36
N ASN A 39 -40.43 -22.72 24.21
CA ASN A 39 -40.68 -21.34 23.79
C ASN A 39 -40.07 -20.37 24.81
N PHE A 40 -39.49 -19.28 24.30
CA PHE A 40 -38.89 -18.25 25.14
C PHE A 40 -39.04 -16.88 24.49
N THR A 41 -38.92 -15.84 25.31
CA THR A 41 -38.93 -14.45 24.85
C THR A 41 -37.54 -13.87 25.04
N ILE A 42 -36.98 -13.35 23.97
CA ILE A 42 -35.79 -12.49 24.01
C ILE A 42 -36.25 -11.14 24.61
N PRO A 43 -35.78 -10.74 25.80
CA PRO A 43 -36.16 -9.46 26.40
C PRO A 43 -35.72 -8.28 25.53
N ALA A 44 -36.41 -7.15 25.71
CA ALA A 44 -36.03 -5.89 25.13
C ALA A 44 -34.58 -5.53 25.49
N LEU A 45 -33.80 -5.11 24.48
CA LEU A 45 -32.45 -4.61 24.67
C LEU A 45 -32.50 -3.09 24.80
N SER A 46 -31.94 -2.55 25.88
CA SER A 46 -31.89 -1.12 26.14
C SER A 46 -30.48 -0.57 25.98
N LEU A 47 -30.34 0.49 25.20
CA LEU A 47 -29.11 1.26 25.05
C LEU A 47 -29.33 2.67 25.59
N SER A 48 -28.49 3.07 26.56
CA SER A 48 -28.44 4.44 27.05
C SER A 48 -27.33 5.21 26.35
N TYR A 49 -27.62 6.42 25.90
CA TYR A 49 -26.66 7.29 25.23
C TYR A 49 -26.85 8.75 25.65
N PHE A 50 -25.78 9.54 25.53
CA PHE A 50 -25.84 10.97 25.76
C PHE A 50 -26.28 11.68 24.48
N ASP A 51 -27.42 12.37 24.54
CA ASP A 51 -27.98 13.10 23.40
C ASP A 51 -27.39 14.52 23.39
N LYS A 52 -26.63 14.85 22.34
CA LYS A 52 -25.88 16.11 22.23
C LYS A 52 -26.78 17.34 22.18
N ASP A 53 -27.95 17.24 21.55
CA ASP A 53 -28.85 18.37 21.32
C ASP A 53 -29.62 18.72 22.58
N SER A 54 -30.16 17.71 23.26
CA SER A 54 -30.90 17.87 24.51
C SER A 54 -30.03 17.89 25.77
N LYS A 55 -28.73 17.55 25.64
CA LYS A 55 -27.74 17.48 26.74
C LYS A 55 -28.18 16.61 27.91
N THR A 56 -28.94 15.55 27.63
CA THR A 56 -29.43 14.59 28.63
C THR A 56 -29.11 13.17 28.21
N VAL A 57 -29.08 12.25 29.18
CA VAL A 57 -28.99 10.81 28.90
C VAL A 57 -30.36 10.33 28.47
N LYS A 58 -30.46 9.75 27.27
CA LYS A 58 -31.65 9.09 26.75
C LYS A 58 -31.44 7.59 26.67
N ALA A 59 -32.53 6.83 26.74
CA ALA A 59 -32.53 5.39 26.52
C ALA A 59 -33.42 5.06 25.32
N ILE A 60 -32.93 4.18 24.46
CA ILE A 60 -33.72 3.54 23.40
C ILE A 60 -33.77 2.04 23.68
N SER A 61 -34.92 1.43 23.39
CA SER A 61 -35.12 0.00 23.63
C SER A 61 -35.69 -0.67 22.39
N SER A 62 -35.27 -1.90 22.14
CA SER A 62 -35.97 -2.77 21.20
C SER A 62 -37.27 -3.29 21.80
N ASN A 63 -38.14 -3.83 20.95
CA ASN A 63 -39.22 -4.67 21.43
C ASN A 63 -38.67 -6.04 21.85
N PRO A 64 -39.33 -6.73 22.80
CA PRO A 64 -39.10 -8.15 23.04
C PRO A 64 -39.43 -8.97 21.78
N ILE A 65 -38.78 -10.14 21.62
CA ILE A 65 -39.00 -11.03 20.49
C ILE A 65 -39.42 -12.40 21.03
N ASP A 66 -40.63 -12.83 20.68
CA ASP A 66 -41.13 -14.15 21.04
C ASP A 66 -40.62 -15.21 20.05
N ILE A 67 -40.06 -16.29 20.58
CA ILE A 67 -39.51 -17.40 19.81
C ILE A 67 -40.35 -18.66 20.09
N GLU A 68 -40.93 -19.21 19.03
CA GLU A 68 -41.62 -20.49 19.07
C GLU A 68 -40.68 -21.61 18.62
N VAL A 69 -40.49 -22.61 19.48
CA VAL A 69 -39.63 -23.77 19.20
C VAL A 69 -40.49 -24.92 18.69
N VAL A 70 -40.32 -25.26 17.41
CA VAL A 70 -41.09 -26.33 16.77
C VAL A 70 -40.71 -27.68 17.39
N GLY A 71 -41.71 -28.39 17.92
CA GLY A 71 -41.51 -29.67 18.63
C GLY A 71 -41.32 -29.53 20.14
N ALA A 72 -41.43 -28.31 20.69
CA ALA A 72 -41.50 -28.09 22.14
C ALA A 72 -42.68 -28.88 22.72
N LYS A 73 -42.40 -29.80 23.65
CA LYS A 73 -43.45 -30.48 24.41
C LYS A 73 -43.99 -29.49 25.44
N LYS A 74 -45.28 -29.17 25.38
CA LYS A 74 -45.97 -28.40 26.42
C LYS A 74 -45.86 -29.18 27.73
N THR A 75 -44.91 -28.78 28.57
CA THR A 75 -44.80 -29.27 29.93
C THR A 75 -44.88 -28.03 30.79
N ASP A 76 -46.10 -27.70 31.22
CA ASP A 76 -46.35 -26.66 32.23
C ASP A 76 -45.76 -27.13 33.55
N ILE A 77 -44.46 -26.95 33.76
CA ILE A 77 -43.85 -27.15 35.07
C ILE A 77 -42.79 -26.08 35.30
N SER A 78 -43.19 -25.11 36.14
CA SER A 78 -42.31 -24.32 36.99
C SER A 78 -41.40 -25.27 37.77
N ASN A 79 -40.22 -25.56 37.22
CA ASN A 79 -39.13 -26.16 37.97
C ASN A 79 -37.87 -25.44 37.51
N LYS A 80 -37.31 -24.66 38.44
CA LYS A 80 -35.97 -24.11 38.37
C LYS A 80 -35.02 -25.23 37.93
N SER A 81 -34.53 -25.15 36.69
CA SER A 81 -33.52 -26.07 36.18
C SER A 81 -32.33 -26.02 37.14
N THR A 82 -32.13 -27.10 37.89
CA THR A 82 -30.95 -27.24 38.75
C THR A 82 -29.85 -27.78 37.86
N ILE A 83 -28.72 -27.08 37.84
CA ILE A 83 -27.52 -27.49 37.11
C ILE A 83 -27.09 -28.86 37.66
N GLU A 84 -27.38 -29.94 36.95
CA GLU A 84 -26.68 -31.19 37.16
C GLU A 84 -25.32 -31.10 36.46
N VAL A 85 -24.30 -30.70 37.22
CA VAL A 85 -22.91 -30.99 36.86
C VAL A 85 -22.69 -32.49 37.09
N SER A 86 -22.82 -33.27 36.02
CA SER A 86 -22.40 -34.67 36.00
C SER A 86 -20.88 -34.76 36.24
N PRO A 87 -20.38 -35.73 37.05
CA PRO A 87 -18.98 -35.81 37.42
C PRO A 87 -18.10 -35.97 36.17
N SER A 88 -17.01 -35.21 36.15
CA SER A 88 -15.96 -35.20 35.14
C SER A 88 -15.79 -36.52 34.39
N GLN A 89 -16.46 -36.66 33.26
CA GLN A 89 -16.02 -37.57 32.21
C GLN A 89 -15.17 -36.75 31.26
N ILE A 90 -13.86 -37.05 31.31
CA ILE A 90 -12.92 -36.69 30.26
C ILE A 90 -13.48 -37.34 28.98
N ILE A 91 -14.24 -36.57 28.20
CA ILE A 91 -14.62 -36.99 26.86
C ILE A 91 -13.37 -36.77 26.01
N HIS A 92 -12.69 -37.89 25.74
CA HIS A 92 -11.71 -37.96 24.67
C HIS A 92 -12.38 -37.47 23.38
N SER A 93 -11.78 -36.44 22.81
CA SER A 93 -12.14 -35.81 21.54
C SER A 93 -12.53 -36.86 20.48
N PRO A 94 -13.78 -36.86 19.97
CA PRO A 94 -14.09 -37.63 18.78
C PRO A 94 -13.38 -36.95 17.60
N SER A 95 -12.56 -37.77 16.94
CA SER A 95 -11.74 -37.46 15.80
C SER A 95 -12.43 -36.52 14.79
N LYS A 96 -11.68 -35.50 14.35
CA LYS A 96 -12.00 -34.53 13.32
C LYS A 96 -12.78 -35.15 12.14
N VAL A 97 -14.11 -35.01 12.14
CA VAL A 97 -14.86 -35.02 10.89
C VAL A 97 -14.71 -33.63 10.28
N LYS A 98 -13.87 -33.54 9.24
CA LYS A 98 -13.71 -32.34 8.41
C LYS A 98 -15.02 -32.08 7.64
N GLN A 99 -16.03 -31.50 8.28
CA GLN A 99 -17.03 -30.75 7.53
C GLN A 99 -16.39 -29.42 7.14
N LYS A 100 -16.10 -29.29 5.84
CA LYS A 100 -15.64 -28.07 5.18
C LYS A 100 -16.79 -27.05 5.22
N ILE A 101 -16.98 -26.40 6.36
CA ILE A 101 -17.69 -25.13 6.39
C ILE A 101 -16.76 -24.14 5.71
N VAL A 102 -17.06 -23.79 4.46
CA VAL A 102 -16.49 -22.61 3.79
C VAL A 102 -17.10 -21.41 4.47
N ILE A 103 -16.60 -21.10 5.67
CA ILE A 103 -16.67 -19.74 6.17
C ILE A 103 -15.65 -19.00 5.34
N GLU A 104 -16.11 -18.19 4.40
CA GLU A 104 -15.30 -17.17 3.77
C GLU A 104 -14.96 -16.13 4.86
N LYS A 105 -14.06 -16.52 5.76
CA LYS A 105 -13.27 -15.56 6.50
C LYS A 105 -12.51 -14.87 5.41
N GLU A 106 -12.82 -13.60 5.16
CA GLU A 106 -11.91 -12.73 4.43
C GLU A 106 -10.60 -12.77 5.22
N ASP A 107 -9.71 -13.66 4.80
CA ASP A 107 -8.46 -13.89 5.48
C ASP A 107 -7.71 -12.58 5.34
N ALA A 108 -7.54 -11.85 6.45
CA ALA A 108 -6.71 -10.66 6.47
C ALA A 108 -5.32 -10.96 5.86
N TYR A 109 -4.87 -12.22 6.00
CA TYR A 109 -3.74 -12.79 5.30
C TYR A 109 -3.78 -12.61 3.77
N LEU A 110 -4.91 -12.88 3.10
CA LEU A 110 -5.05 -12.63 1.65
C LEU A 110 -4.91 -11.14 1.33
N LYS A 111 -5.47 -10.25 2.16
CA LYS A 111 -5.32 -8.79 1.98
C LYS A 111 -3.85 -8.35 2.10
N TYR A 112 -3.13 -8.83 3.12
CA TYR A 112 -1.70 -8.54 3.26
C TYR A 112 -0.85 -9.24 2.20
N LEU A 113 -1.23 -10.42 1.73
CA LEU A 113 -0.58 -11.14 0.64
C LEU A 113 -0.67 -10.33 -0.66
N PHE A 114 -1.87 -9.86 -1.02
CA PHE A 114 -2.06 -8.99 -2.18
C PHE A 114 -1.34 -7.65 -2.04
N LEU A 115 -1.24 -7.10 -0.82
CA LEU A 115 -0.42 -5.92 -0.55
C LEU A 115 1.06 -6.18 -0.83
N VAL A 116 1.62 -7.29 -0.34
CA VAL A 116 3.02 -7.65 -0.59
C VAL A 116 3.28 -7.92 -2.07
N ILE A 117 2.37 -8.62 -2.76
CA ILE A 117 2.46 -8.86 -4.21
C ILE A 117 2.44 -7.54 -4.98
N GLY A 118 1.51 -6.64 -4.65
CA GLY A 118 1.41 -5.31 -5.26
C GLY A 118 2.66 -4.46 -5.00
N PHE A 119 3.24 -4.55 -3.81
CA PHE A 119 4.46 -3.85 -3.45
C PHE A 119 5.67 -4.35 -4.24
N ILE A 120 5.84 -5.67 -4.38
CA ILE A 120 6.91 -6.27 -5.18
C ILE A 120 6.74 -5.91 -6.66
N LEU A 121 5.52 -5.96 -7.20
CA LEU A 121 5.23 -5.54 -8.57
C LEU A 121 5.53 -4.06 -8.80
N GLY A 122 5.19 -3.20 -7.84
CA GLY A 122 5.49 -1.77 -7.89
C GLY A 122 6.99 -1.49 -7.92
N ILE A 123 7.77 -2.16 -7.05
CA ILE A 123 9.23 -2.07 -7.05
C ILE A 123 9.80 -2.60 -8.38
N GLY A 124 9.30 -3.74 -8.86
CA GLY A 124 9.72 -4.32 -10.13
C GLY A 124 9.50 -3.36 -11.31
N LEU A 125 8.34 -2.73 -11.38
CA LEU A 125 8.01 -1.74 -12.42
C LEU A 125 8.86 -0.49 -12.28
N MET A 126 9.08 0.01 -11.06
CA MET A 126 9.97 1.15 -10.80
C MET A 126 11.41 0.89 -11.26
N LEU A 127 11.95 -0.30 -10.96
CA LEU A 127 13.29 -0.71 -11.41
C LEU A 127 13.35 -0.87 -12.93
N LEU A 128 12.34 -1.47 -13.54
CA LEU A 128 12.25 -1.63 -14.99
C LEU A 128 12.22 -0.27 -15.70
N LEU A 129 11.40 0.67 -15.21
CA LEU A 129 11.35 2.04 -15.71
C LEU A 129 12.67 2.77 -15.48
N ASN A 130 13.37 2.56 -14.36
CA ASN A 130 14.67 3.16 -14.12
C ASN A 130 15.75 2.62 -15.07
N ILE A 131 15.72 1.33 -15.42
CA ILE A 131 16.63 0.72 -16.40
C ILE A 131 16.36 1.28 -17.80
N PHE A 132 15.09 1.42 -18.20
CA PHE A 132 14.74 2.02 -19.48
C PHE A 132 15.03 3.53 -19.53
N ASN A 133 14.82 4.26 -18.45
CA ASN A 133 15.12 5.69 -18.35
C ASN A 133 16.63 5.97 -18.27
N LYS A 134 17.46 4.98 -17.91
CA LYS A 134 18.93 5.10 -17.98
C LYS A 134 19.49 5.08 -19.40
N LYS A 135 18.72 4.64 -20.41
CA LYS A 135 19.20 4.57 -21.80
C LYS A 135 19.23 5.93 -22.53
N ASN A 136 18.61 6.98 -21.98
CA ASN A 136 18.44 8.26 -22.68
C ASN A 136 19.12 9.46 -21.99
N LYS A 137 20.04 9.24 -21.07
CA LYS A 137 20.99 10.27 -20.66
C LYS A 137 22.38 9.83 -21.13
N LYS A 138 22.66 10.02 -22.43
CA LYS A 138 24.03 10.27 -22.86
C LYS A 138 24.53 11.40 -21.96
N ARG A 139 25.42 11.08 -21.03
CA ARG A 139 26.11 12.10 -20.24
C ARG A 139 26.93 12.85 -21.26
N GLU A 140 26.42 13.98 -21.74
CA GLU A 140 27.22 14.94 -22.50
C GLU A 140 28.54 15.12 -21.75
N SER A 141 29.63 14.83 -22.45
CA SER A 141 30.97 14.94 -21.91
C SER A 141 31.19 16.34 -21.34
N ASN A 142 32.00 16.44 -20.29
CA ASN A 142 32.29 17.74 -19.69
C ASN A 142 32.89 18.70 -20.73
N ILE A 143 33.68 18.17 -21.66
CA ILE A 143 34.29 18.93 -22.75
C ILE A 143 33.29 19.38 -23.82
N VAL A 144 32.32 18.55 -24.24
CA VAL A 144 31.27 18.94 -25.20
C VAL A 144 30.44 20.10 -24.66
N LYS A 145 30.12 20.07 -23.35
CA LYS A 145 29.44 21.19 -22.69
C LYS A 145 30.27 22.46 -22.67
N MET A 146 31.57 22.36 -22.45
CA MET A 146 32.46 23.51 -22.48
C MET A 146 32.55 24.09 -23.90
N ILE A 147 32.71 23.26 -24.94
CA ILE A 147 32.75 23.69 -26.35
C ILE A 147 31.48 24.44 -26.72
N ARG A 148 30.30 23.91 -26.38
CA ARG A 148 29.01 24.56 -26.66
C ARG A 148 28.88 25.92 -25.96
N LYS A 149 29.43 26.07 -24.75
CA LYS A 149 29.35 27.30 -23.95
C LYS A 149 30.37 28.37 -24.37
N THR A 150 31.46 28.01 -25.05
CA THR A 150 32.47 28.98 -25.45
C THR A 150 31.87 30.01 -26.41
N LYS A 151 32.07 31.29 -26.10
CA LYS A 151 31.57 32.39 -26.94
C LYS A 151 32.69 33.05 -27.74
N SER A 152 33.93 32.93 -27.28
CA SER A 152 35.11 33.54 -27.91
C SER A 152 36.05 32.48 -28.49
N ASP A 153 36.65 32.80 -29.63
CA ASP A 153 37.71 32.02 -30.27
C ASP A 153 38.88 31.75 -29.32
N LYS A 154 39.21 32.70 -28.43
CA LYS A 154 40.29 32.52 -27.43
C LYS A 154 39.95 31.46 -26.40
N GLU A 155 38.71 31.42 -25.94
CA GLU A 155 38.24 30.42 -24.97
C GLU A 155 38.23 29.03 -25.60
N LEU A 156 37.75 28.93 -26.85
CA LEU A 156 37.72 27.67 -27.58
C LEU A 156 39.14 27.17 -27.88
N PHE A 157 40.05 28.06 -28.27
CA PHE A 157 41.45 27.72 -28.53
C PHE A 157 42.13 27.14 -27.28
N ASN A 158 42.05 27.84 -26.15
CA ASN A 158 42.63 27.38 -24.88
C ASN A 158 42.03 26.05 -24.40
N LEU A 159 40.73 25.83 -24.64
CA LEU A 159 40.06 24.58 -24.31
C LEU A 159 40.57 23.40 -25.13
N LEU A 160 40.91 23.61 -26.41
CA LEU A 160 41.35 22.57 -27.34
C LEU A 160 42.86 22.28 -27.26
N LEU A 161 43.68 23.21 -26.75
CA LEU A 161 45.16 23.07 -26.66
C LEU A 161 45.64 21.75 -26.04
N PRO A 162 45.08 21.25 -24.92
CA PRO A 162 45.50 19.97 -24.32
C PRO A 162 45.33 18.78 -25.27
N TYR A 163 44.45 18.90 -26.26
CA TYR A 163 44.07 17.85 -27.21
C TYR A 163 44.71 18.02 -28.59
N SER A 164 45.64 18.97 -28.74
CA SER A 164 46.30 19.36 -30.01
C SER A 164 47.00 18.23 -30.79
N LYS A 165 47.25 17.08 -30.15
CA LYS A 165 47.91 15.92 -30.76
C LYS A 165 46.98 14.74 -31.03
N GLU A 166 45.71 14.84 -30.66
CA GLU A 166 44.80 13.71 -30.68
C GLU A 166 44.27 13.40 -32.09
N ASP A 167 43.91 14.43 -32.85
CA ASP A 167 43.30 14.24 -34.17
C ASP A 167 43.46 15.45 -35.09
N ARG A 168 43.36 15.22 -36.40
CA ARG A 168 43.39 16.26 -37.44
C ARG A 168 42.25 17.27 -37.30
N VAL A 169 41.08 16.85 -36.84
CA VAL A 169 39.92 17.72 -36.60
C VAL A 169 40.28 18.82 -35.59
N ILE A 170 40.94 18.45 -34.50
CA ILE A 170 41.38 19.40 -33.46
C ILE A 170 42.49 20.31 -33.98
N SER A 171 43.48 19.76 -34.67
CA SER A 171 44.60 20.55 -35.21
C SER A 171 44.14 21.57 -36.25
N ASN A 172 43.20 21.20 -37.12
CA ASN A 172 42.63 22.11 -38.10
C ASN A 172 41.84 23.24 -37.42
N ALA A 173 41.03 22.91 -36.41
CA ALA A 173 40.30 23.91 -35.64
C ALA A 173 41.26 24.85 -34.89
N LEU A 174 42.32 24.34 -34.29
CA LEU A 174 43.36 25.14 -33.62
C LEU A 174 44.07 26.08 -34.59
N ASN A 175 44.43 25.61 -35.79
CA ASN A 175 45.04 26.46 -36.82
C ASN A 175 44.11 27.62 -37.21
N HIS A 176 42.85 27.33 -37.55
CA HIS A 176 41.88 28.38 -37.90
C HIS A 176 41.65 29.37 -36.75
N LEU A 177 41.59 28.88 -35.51
CA LEU A 177 41.47 29.73 -34.32
C LEU A 177 42.72 30.60 -34.12
N GLU A 178 43.92 30.07 -34.35
CA GLU A 178 45.17 30.84 -34.28
C GLU A 178 45.18 31.95 -35.33
N GLU A 179 44.75 31.66 -36.56
CA GLU A 179 44.66 32.65 -37.63
C GLU A 179 43.63 33.75 -37.34
N ASN A 180 42.50 33.39 -36.75
CA ASN A 180 41.51 34.37 -36.30
C ASN A 180 42.04 35.27 -35.17
N LEU A 181 42.79 34.68 -34.22
CA LEU A 181 43.25 35.39 -33.03
C LEU A 181 44.45 36.30 -33.30
N TYR A 182 45.37 35.88 -34.18
CA TYR A 182 46.67 36.53 -34.32
C TYR A 182 46.99 37.03 -35.73
N LYS A 183 46.34 36.48 -36.77
CA LYS A 183 46.60 36.86 -38.17
C LYS A 183 45.47 37.70 -38.79
N GLY A 184 44.43 38.01 -38.03
CA GLY A 184 43.30 38.83 -38.49
C GLY A 184 42.38 38.12 -39.49
N ALA A 185 42.42 36.78 -39.54
CA ALA A 185 41.50 35.99 -40.34
C ALA A 185 40.12 35.88 -39.66
N SER A 186 39.14 35.32 -40.37
CA SER A 186 37.78 35.12 -39.85
C SER A 186 37.18 33.81 -40.35
N HIS A 187 37.88 32.71 -40.08
CA HIS A 187 37.44 31.36 -40.36
C HIS A 187 36.27 30.96 -39.45
N LYS A 188 35.25 30.32 -40.03
CA LYS A 188 34.17 29.73 -39.27
C LYS A 188 34.64 28.39 -38.69
N ILE A 189 34.50 28.23 -37.37
CA ILE A 189 34.82 26.96 -36.69
C ILE A 189 33.57 26.11 -36.58
N ASP A 190 33.65 24.86 -37.07
CA ASP A 190 32.58 23.89 -36.91
C ASP A 190 32.61 23.30 -35.49
N LYS A 191 31.76 23.83 -34.62
CA LYS A 191 31.64 23.35 -33.24
C LYS A 191 30.95 22.00 -33.16
N GLU A 192 30.10 21.67 -34.14
CA GLU A 192 29.37 20.41 -34.17
C GLU A 192 30.33 19.24 -34.44
N GLU A 193 31.22 19.39 -35.43
CA GLU A 193 32.26 18.40 -35.76
C GLU A 193 33.20 18.15 -34.57
N LEU A 194 33.57 19.21 -33.84
CA LEU A 194 34.36 19.09 -32.60
C LEU A 194 33.60 18.33 -31.52
N MET A 195 32.33 18.68 -31.28
CA MET A 195 31.51 18.00 -30.26
C MET A 195 31.32 16.52 -30.58
N GLU A 196 31.06 16.18 -31.85
CA GLU A 196 30.93 14.79 -32.32
C GLU A 196 32.22 14.00 -32.07
N PHE A 197 33.39 14.56 -32.41
CA PHE A 197 34.68 13.93 -32.14
C PHE A 197 34.85 13.60 -30.64
N PHE A 198 34.54 14.55 -29.75
CA PHE A 198 34.68 14.35 -28.31
C PHE A 198 33.65 13.37 -27.73
N GLU A 199 32.42 13.31 -28.27
CA GLU A 199 31.42 12.31 -27.89
C GLU A 199 31.85 10.89 -28.30
N ASP A 200 32.35 10.72 -29.51
CA ASP A 200 32.83 9.44 -30.03
C ASP A 200 34.07 8.95 -29.25
N ARG A 201 35.00 9.85 -28.96
CA ARG A 201 36.19 9.54 -28.16
C ARG A 201 35.79 9.01 -26.77
N GLU A 202 34.86 9.67 -26.09
CA GLU A 202 34.42 9.21 -24.76
C GLU A 202 33.66 7.89 -24.79
N GLN A 203 32.87 7.63 -25.84
CA GLN A 203 32.22 6.34 -26.03
C GLN A 203 33.26 5.21 -26.21
N ARG A 204 34.35 5.46 -26.95
CA ARG A 204 35.46 4.51 -27.09
C ARG A 204 36.19 4.25 -25.78
N LEU A 205 36.36 5.27 -24.93
CA LEU A 205 37.02 5.15 -23.63
C LEU A 205 36.15 4.46 -22.56
N GLN A 206 34.82 4.52 -22.67
CA GLN A 206 33.88 3.87 -21.74
C GLN A 206 33.51 2.43 -22.14
N GLY A 207 33.94 1.97 -23.33
CA GLY A 207 33.67 0.64 -23.87
C GLY A 207 34.76 -0.41 -23.63
N LEU A 208 35.74 -0.13 -22.77
CA LEU A 208 36.79 -1.04 -22.27
C LEU A 208 36.54 -1.36 -20.78
#